data_AF-A0A2D5BMZ8-F1
#
_entry.id   AF-A0A2D5BMZ8-F1
#
_cell.length_a   1.000
_cell.length_b   1.000
_cell.length_c   1.000
_cell.angle_alpha   90.00
_cell.angle_beta   90.00
_cell.angle_gamma   90.00
#
_symmetry.space_group_name_H-M   'P 1'
#
loop_
_entity.id
_entity.type
_entity.pdbx_description
1 polymer ?
#
loop_
_entity_poly.entity_id
_entity_poly.type
_entity_poly.pdbx_seq_one_letter_code
_entity_poly.pdbx_strand_id
1 'polypeptide(L)'
;MGADAEKVSVSHLTVTFDREGFDAAKTGYSWHLANARLKTSRSLTVGGVKLEAGEYSIRARKTDAGTWELLTDKPQRFGRRATDAAKALKTEFTKGAAKMEHMSIDIHPSGDKSNTSLWLVVHMDTYVARSLIVIEG
;
A
#
# COMPACT_ATOMS: atom_id res chain seq x y z
N MET A 1 -13.44 29.46 -9.34
CA MET A 1 -13.29 28.05 -9.72
C MET A 1 -11.96 27.59 -9.14
N GLY A 2 -11.97 26.93 -7.99
CA GLY A 2 -10.74 26.42 -7.39
C GLY A 2 -10.20 25.31 -8.28
N ALA A 3 -8.93 25.37 -8.65
CA ALA A 3 -8.26 24.24 -9.28
C ALA A 3 -8.47 23.03 -8.36
N ASP A 4 -9.10 21.96 -8.86
CA ASP A 4 -9.06 20.67 -8.19
C ASP A 4 -7.59 20.29 -8.09
N ALA A 5 -7.00 20.59 -6.93
CA ALA A 5 -5.58 20.37 -6.70
C ALA A 5 -5.29 18.90 -6.96
N GLU A 6 -4.24 18.63 -7.73
CA GLU A 6 -3.78 17.28 -7.98
C GLU A 6 -3.56 16.58 -6.65
N LYS A 7 -4.35 15.54 -6.39
CA LYS A 7 -4.40 14.90 -5.08
C LYS A 7 -4.20 13.42 -5.21
N VAL A 8 -3.09 12.96 -4.65
CA VAL A 8 -2.90 11.57 -4.26
C VAL A 8 -3.12 11.52 -2.75
N SER A 9 -3.98 10.61 -2.30
CA SER A 9 -4.27 10.47 -0.88
C SER A 9 -4.46 9.01 -0.52
N VAL A 10 -4.08 8.68 0.70
CA VAL A 10 -4.34 7.36 1.29
C VAL A 10 -5.22 7.52 2.53
N SER A 11 -6.07 6.54 2.78
CA SER A 11 -6.91 6.49 3.98
C SER A 11 -6.99 5.06 4.46
N HIS A 12 -7.01 4.86 5.78
CA HIS A 12 -7.16 3.55 6.40
C HIS A 12 -7.77 3.72 7.80
N LEU A 13 -8.31 2.63 8.36
CA LEU A 13 -8.67 2.61 9.78
C LEU A 13 -7.40 2.39 10.61
N THR A 14 -7.32 3.02 11.77
CA THR A 14 -6.28 2.70 12.76
C THR A 14 -6.72 1.46 13.52
N VAL A 15 -5.91 0.42 13.47
CA VAL A 15 -6.15 -0.85 14.17
C VAL A 15 -4.86 -1.35 14.79
N THR A 16 -4.97 -2.07 15.90
CA THR A 16 -3.84 -2.81 16.47
C THR A 16 -3.38 -3.88 15.48
N PHE A 17 -2.06 -4.05 15.37
CA PHE A 17 -1.49 -5.05 14.48
C PHE A 17 -1.57 -6.46 15.10
N ASP A 18 -2.26 -7.37 14.41
CA ASP A 18 -2.33 -8.80 14.77
C ASP A 18 -1.10 -9.55 14.23
N ARG A 19 -0.03 -9.55 15.03
CA ARG A 19 1.23 -10.21 14.68
C ARG A 19 1.10 -11.72 14.56
N GLU A 20 0.36 -12.36 15.46
CA GLU A 20 0.19 -13.82 15.44
C GLU A 20 -0.52 -14.26 14.16
N GLY A 21 -1.60 -13.60 13.78
CA GLY A 21 -2.30 -13.86 12.52
C GLY A 21 -1.42 -13.59 11.29
N PHE A 22 -0.62 -12.53 11.32
CA PHE A 22 0.29 -12.18 10.23
C PHE A 22 1.40 -13.22 10.03
N ASP A 23 2.02 -13.67 11.12
CA ASP A 23 3.08 -14.67 11.09
C ASP A 23 2.52 -16.05 10.70
N ALA A 24 1.31 -16.41 11.17
CA ALA A 24 0.63 -17.68 10.85
C ALA A 24 0.00 -17.74 9.45
N ALA A 25 -0.11 -16.61 8.73
CA ALA A 25 -0.67 -16.57 7.38
C ALA A 25 0.12 -17.48 6.42
N LYS A 26 -0.58 -18.17 5.52
CA LYS A 26 0.04 -19.01 4.48
C LYS A 26 0.47 -18.17 3.28
N THR A 27 1.38 -18.66 2.44
CA THR A 27 1.66 -18.06 1.12
C THR A 27 0.34 -17.80 0.38
N GLY A 28 0.23 -16.64 -0.26
CA GLY A 28 -0.92 -16.25 -1.06
C GLY A 28 -2.04 -15.63 -0.24
N TYR A 29 -1.97 -15.71 1.10
CA TYR A 29 -2.94 -15.05 1.96
C TYR A 29 -2.90 -13.53 1.75
N SER A 30 -4.08 -12.92 1.62
CA SER A 30 -4.22 -11.48 1.45
C SER A 30 -4.67 -10.80 2.76
N TRP A 31 -3.81 -9.94 3.29
CA TRP A 31 -4.09 -9.07 4.42
C TRP A 31 -4.83 -7.82 3.96
N HIS A 32 -5.95 -7.51 4.60
CA HIS A 32 -6.90 -6.48 4.15
C HIS A 32 -6.51 -5.04 4.56
N LEU A 33 -5.39 -4.88 5.27
CA LEU A 33 -4.78 -3.59 5.64
C LEU A 33 -5.80 -2.55 6.17
N ALA A 34 -6.73 -2.95 7.05
CA ALA A 34 -7.70 -2.06 7.69
C ALA A 34 -8.49 -1.16 6.73
N ASN A 35 -8.93 -1.72 5.60
CA ASN A 35 -9.69 -1.02 4.57
C ASN A 35 -8.91 0.15 3.93
N ALA A 36 -7.60 -0.02 3.76
CA ALA A 36 -6.75 0.93 3.10
C ALA A 36 -7.23 1.28 1.68
N ARG A 37 -7.33 2.57 1.39
CA ARG A 37 -7.69 3.11 0.07
C ARG A 37 -6.65 4.08 -0.42
N LEU A 38 -6.22 3.90 -1.67
CA LEU A 38 -5.49 4.89 -2.44
C LEU A 38 -6.46 5.59 -3.38
N LYS A 39 -6.52 6.92 -3.32
CA LYS A 39 -7.31 7.75 -4.22
C LYS A 39 -6.40 8.72 -4.97
N THR A 40 -6.59 8.81 -6.28
CA THR A 40 -5.85 9.72 -7.16
C THR A 40 -6.79 10.42 -8.13
N SER A 41 -6.53 11.70 -8.40
CA SER A 41 -7.26 12.50 -9.40
C SER A 41 -6.67 12.40 -10.82
N ARG A 42 -5.52 11.75 -10.99
CA ARG A 42 -4.84 11.53 -12.29
C ARG A 42 -4.28 10.12 -12.39
N SER A 43 -3.90 9.74 -13.61
CA SER A 43 -3.18 8.49 -13.83
C SER A 43 -1.79 8.54 -13.17
N LEU A 44 -1.40 7.45 -12.53
CA LEU A 44 -0.10 7.31 -11.89
C LEU A 44 0.37 5.86 -11.98
N THR A 45 1.66 5.63 -11.79
CA THR A 45 2.22 4.30 -11.71
C THR A 45 2.67 4.01 -10.28
N VAL A 46 2.14 2.94 -9.66
CA VAL A 46 2.60 2.47 -8.34
C VAL A 46 3.30 1.14 -8.51
N GLY A 47 4.55 1.02 -8.09
CA GLY A 47 5.30 -0.24 -8.18
C GLY A 47 5.28 -0.88 -9.57
N GLY A 48 5.29 -0.07 -10.64
CA GLY A 48 5.21 -0.54 -12.03
C GLY A 48 3.80 -0.83 -12.56
N VAL A 49 2.75 -0.69 -11.75
CA VAL A 49 1.36 -0.83 -12.17
C VAL A 49 0.75 0.53 -12.47
N LYS A 50 0.31 0.72 -13.71
CA LYS A 50 -0.46 1.91 -14.11
C LYS A 50 -1.87 1.85 -13.54
N LEU A 51 -2.25 2.92 -12.85
CA LEU A 51 -3.56 3.20 -12.29
C LEU A 51 -4.11 4.46 -12.94
N GLU A 52 -5.38 4.44 -13.30
CA GLU A 52 -6.10 5.61 -13.80
C GLU A 52 -6.61 6.46 -12.62
N ALA A 53 -7.16 7.64 -12.91
CA ALA A 53 -7.86 8.42 -11.90
C ALA A 53 -8.99 7.58 -11.25
N GLY A 54 -9.05 7.56 -9.92
CA GLY A 54 -10.02 6.74 -9.20
C GLY A 54 -9.61 6.40 -7.78
N GLU A 55 -10.32 5.42 -7.22
CA GLU A 55 -10.04 4.84 -5.91
C GLU A 55 -9.68 3.36 -6.06
N TYR A 56 -8.75 2.90 -5.23
CA TYR A 56 -8.22 1.54 -5.23
C TYR A 56 -8.09 1.03 -3.81
N SER A 57 -8.37 -0.25 -3.59
CA SER A 57 -8.08 -0.89 -2.31
C SER A 57 -6.61 -1.29 -2.26
N ILE A 58 -5.95 -1.06 -1.13
CA ILE A 58 -4.59 -1.54 -0.89
C ILE A 58 -4.65 -2.75 0.03
N ARG A 59 -3.93 -3.82 -0.34
CA ARG A 59 -3.82 -5.06 0.42
C ARG A 59 -2.36 -5.49 0.48
N ALA A 60 -2.02 -6.40 1.37
CA ALA A 60 -0.73 -7.10 1.33
C ALA A 60 -0.95 -8.58 1.03
N ARG A 61 -0.03 -9.23 0.32
CA ARG A 61 -0.05 -10.67 0.07
C ARG A 61 1.26 -11.30 0.52
N LYS A 62 1.16 -12.42 1.23
CA LYS A 62 2.34 -13.17 1.68
C LYS A 62 2.93 -13.96 0.51
N THR A 63 4.24 -13.90 0.35
CA THR A 63 4.99 -14.58 -0.73
C THR A 63 5.74 -15.80 -0.19
N ASP A 64 6.31 -16.61 -1.09
CA ASP A 64 6.99 -17.88 -0.78
C ASP A 64 8.31 -17.77 0.01
N ALA A 65 8.76 -16.55 0.33
CA ALA A 65 9.96 -16.31 1.14
C ALA A 65 9.65 -15.72 2.54
N GLY A 66 8.38 -15.76 2.97
CA GLY A 66 7.96 -15.09 4.20
C GLY A 66 8.17 -13.57 4.14
N THR A 67 8.08 -13.01 2.93
CA THR A 67 7.99 -11.56 2.67
C THR A 67 6.56 -11.21 2.26
N TRP A 68 6.28 -9.92 2.18
CA TRP A 68 4.99 -9.41 1.77
C TRP A 68 5.14 -8.46 0.59
N GLU A 69 4.23 -8.59 -0.36
CA GLU A 69 4.06 -7.65 -1.46
C GLU A 69 2.75 -6.88 -1.29
N LEU A 70 2.73 -5.64 -1.76
CA LEU A 70 1.52 -4.83 -1.82
C LEU A 70 0.71 -5.19 -3.07
N LEU A 71 -0.61 -5.15 -2.92
CA LEU A 71 -1.55 -5.30 -4.02
C LEU A 71 -2.41 -4.04 -4.12
N THR A 72 -2.76 -3.69 -5.35
CA THR A 72 -3.85 -2.77 -5.65
C THR A 72 -5.02 -3.54 -6.27
N ASP A 73 -6.23 -3.20 -5.88
CA ASP A 73 -7.45 -3.84 -6.33
C ASP A 73 -8.54 -2.79 -6.56
N LYS A 74 -9.65 -3.17 -7.20
CA LYS A 74 -10.86 -2.34 -7.26
C LYS A 74 -11.32 -1.99 -5.83
N PRO A 75 -12.09 -0.91 -5.64
CA PRO A 75 -12.70 -0.58 -4.36
C PRO A 75 -13.49 -1.79 -3.79
N GLN A 76 -13.11 -2.27 -2.60
CA GLN A 76 -13.71 -3.45 -1.99
C GLN A 76 -14.09 -3.20 -0.53
N ARG A 77 -15.29 -3.60 -0.12
CA ARG A 77 -15.64 -3.61 1.32
C ARG A 77 -14.73 -4.57 2.09
N PHE A 78 -14.73 -4.44 3.41
CA PHE A 78 -13.94 -5.27 4.32
C PHE A 78 -14.09 -6.76 3.97
N GLY A 79 -12.98 -7.41 3.60
CA GLY A 79 -13.02 -8.77 3.07
C GLY A 79 -11.64 -9.43 3.01
N ARG A 80 -11.62 -10.75 3.22
CA ARG A 80 -10.39 -11.52 3.43
C ARG A 80 -9.67 -11.96 2.15
N ARG A 81 -10.25 -11.73 0.97
CA ARG A 81 -9.67 -12.15 -0.31
C ARG A 81 -9.52 -10.96 -1.25
N ALA A 82 -8.36 -10.86 -1.87
CA ALA A 82 -8.19 -10.04 -3.06
C ALA A 82 -9.05 -10.63 -4.21
N THR A 83 -9.47 -9.79 -5.14
CA THR A 83 -10.12 -10.28 -6.37
C THR A 83 -9.09 -10.88 -7.32
N ASP A 84 -9.59 -11.61 -8.31
CA ASP A 84 -8.78 -12.06 -9.45
C ASP A 84 -8.24 -10.89 -10.30
N ALA A 85 -8.80 -9.68 -10.13
CA ALA A 85 -8.33 -8.46 -10.79
C ALA A 85 -7.27 -7.70 -9.98
N ALA A 86 -6.90 -8.17 -8.78
CA ALA A 86 -5.87 -7.54 -7.97
C ALA A 86 -4.51 -7.63 -8.67
N LYS A 87 -3.78 -6.51 -8.68
CA LYS A 87 -2.47 -6.39 -9.31
C LYS A 87 -1.40 -6.29 -8.23
N ALA A 88 -0.37 -7.12 -8.35
CA ALA A 88 0.80 -7.04 -7.48
C ALA A 88 1.65 -5.82 -7.85
N LEU A 89 2.08 -5.08 -6.83
CA LEU A 89 2.97 -3.94 -6.94
C LEU A 89 4.40 -4.42 -6.70
N LYS A 90 5.37 -3.91 -7.49
CA LYS A 90 6.78 -4.05 -7.11
C LYS A 90 6.97 -3.44 -5.72
N THR A 91 7.34 -4.28 -4.77
CA THR A 91 7.35 -3.95 -3.35
C THR A 91 8.74 -4.18 -2.78
N GLU A 92 9.25 -3.18 -2.08
CA GLU A 92 10.40 -3.32 -1.20
C GLU A 92 9.92 -3.71 0.19
N PHE A 93 10.40 -4.85 0.68
CA PHE A 93 10.03 -5.37 2.00
C PHE A 93 11.23 -5.39 2.93
N THR A 94 11.08 -4.81 4.12
CA THR A 94 12.10 -4.73 5.15
C THR A 94 11.59 -5.34 6.45
N LYS A 95 12.41 -6.18 7.08
CA LYS A 95 12.21 -6.71 8.43
C LYS A 95 13.09 -5.95 9.42
N GLY A 96 12.65 -5.85 10.68
CA GLY A 96 13.42 -5.21 11.74
C GLY A 96 13.39 -3.67 11.69
N ALA A 97 12.34 -3.09 11.13
CA ALA A 97 12.08 -1.66 11.24
C ALA A 97 11.72 -1.26 12.68
N ALA A 98 11.69 0.05 12.95
CA ALA A 98 11.25 0.57 14.24
C ALA A 98 9.82 0.11 14.54
N LYS A 99 9.59 -0.43 15.74
CA LYS A 99 8.30 -0.97 16.13
C LYS A 99 7.21 0.10 16.11
N MET A 100 6.09 -0.18 15.43
CA MET A 100 4.85 0.59 15.54
C MET A 100 3.74 -0.24 16.18
N GLU A 101 3.04 0.31 17.17
CA GLU A 101 1.95 -0.38 17.87
C GLU A 101 0.69 -0.54 17.00
N HIS A 102 0.48 0.41 16.10
CA HIS A 102 -0.62 0.41 15.15
C HIS A 102 -0.10 0.25 13.73
N MET A 103 -0.86 -0.46 12.91
CA MET A 103 -0.60 -0.49 11.48
C MET A 103 -0.85 0.89 10.88
N SER A 104 0.09 1.34 10.05
CA SER A 104 0.03 2.65 9.41
C SER A 104 0.23 2.52 7.91
N ILE A 105 -0.46 3.35 7.14
CA ILE A 105 -0.32 3.42 5.69
C ILE A 105 -0.30 4.88 5.29
N ASP A 106 0.78 5.29 4.65
CA ASP A 106 1.01 6.69 4.32
C ASP A 106 1.74 6.86 2.99
N ILE A 107 1.76 8.09 2.48
CA ILE A 107 2.54 8.51 1.32
C ILE A 107 3.76 9.26 1.82
N HIS A 108 4.94 8.64 1.71
CA HIS A 108 6.18 9.23 2.18
C HIS A 108 6.93 9.88 1.01
N PRO A 109 7.15 11.21 1.03
CA PRO A 109 8.13 11.85 0.18
C PRO A 109 9.54 11.50 0.68
N SER A 110 10.47 11.34 -0.26
CA SER A 110 11.89 11.05 0.01
C SER A 110 12.76 11.73 -1.05
N GLY A 111 14.06 11.84 -0.76
CA GLY A 111 15.02 12.48 -1.66
C GLY A 111 15.27 13.95 -1.29
N ASP A 112 15.58 14.77 -2.28
CA ASP A 112 15.97 16.18 -2.09
C ASP A 112 15.15 17.13 -2.97
N LYS A 113 15.49 18.42 -2.91
CA LYS A 113 14.80 19.49 -3.67
C LYS A 113 14.82 19.27 -5.19
N SER A 114 15.83 18.56 -5.70
CA SER A 114 16.02 18.28 -7.13
C SER A 114 15.51 16.90 -7.54
N ASN A 115 15.34 15.97 -6.60
CA ASN A 115 14.90 14.61 -6.87
C ASN A 115 14.01 14.12 -5.73
N THR A 116 12.71 14.40 -5.83
CA THR A 116 11.71 13.92 -4.88
C THR A 116 11.06 12.64 -5.41
N SER A 117 11.10 11.58 -4.63
CA SER A 117 10.39 10.32 -4.88
C SER A 117 9.26 10.14 -3.87
N LEU A 118 8.08 9.77 -4.36
CA LEU A 118 6.91 9.46 -3.53
C LEU A 118 6.79 7.95 -3.34
N TRP A 119 6.48 7.51 -2.12
CA TRP A 119 6.33 6.09 -1.81
C TRP A 119 4.99 5.84 -1.12
N LEU A 120 4.28 4.80 -1.55
CA LEU A 120 3.23 4.19 -0.74
C LEU A 120 3.92 3.30 0.30
N VAL A 121 3.78 3.61 1.57
CA VAL A 121 4.44 2.90 2.68
C VAL A 121 3.38 2.28 3.58
N VAL A 122 3.55 0.98 3.86
CA VAL A 122 2.75 0.21 4.81
C VAL A 122 3.67 -0.26 5.94
N HIS A 123 3.41 0.21 7.15
CA HIS A 123 4.13 -0.18 8.36
C HIS A 123 3.27 -1.13 9.20
N MET A 124 3.84 -2.27 9.57
CA MET A 124 3.18 -3.39 10.24
C MET A 124 4.10 -3.92 11.34
N ASP A 125 3.91 -3.51 12.59
CA ASP A 125 4.80 -3.85 13.72
C ASP A 125 6.27 -3.49 13.45
N THR A 126 7.12 -4.47 13.13
CA THR A 126 8.54 -4.30 12.80
C THR A 126 8.83 -4.52 11.32
N TYR A 127 7.78 -4.53 10.48
CA TYR A 127 7.83 -4.77 9.05
C TYR A 127 7.43 -3.53 8.26
N VAL A 128 8.16 -3.22 7.20
CA VAL A 128 7.81 -2.17 6.24
C VAL A 128 7.69 -2.79 4.85
N ALA A 129 6.57 -2.52 4.18
CA ALA A 129 6.38 -2.77 2.76
C ALA A 129 6.18 -1.43 2.05
N ARG A 130 6.93 -1.15 0.99
CA ARG A 130 6.74 0.10 0.22
C ARG A 130 6.83 -0.08 -1.28
N SER A 131 6.09 0.74 -2.03
CA SER A 131 6.11 0.79 -3.49
C SER A 131 6.28 2.22 -3.97
N LEU A 132 7.16 2.41 -4.95
CA LEU A 132 7.39 3.73 -5.56
C LEU A 132 6.14 4.21 -6.30
N ILE A 133 5.80 5.49 -6.14
CA ILE A 133 4.75 6.18 -6.88
C ILE A 133 5.42 7.13 -7.87
N VAL A 134 5.05 7.00 -9.14
CA VAL A 134 5.45 7.90 -10.23
C VAL A 134 4.18 8.59 -10.74
N ILE A 135 4.14 9.91 -10.60
CA ILE A 135 3.09 10.73 -11.17
C ILE A 135 3.47 10.99 -12.63
N GLU A 136 2.71 10.44 -13.58
CA GLU A 136 2.91 10.71 -15.01
C GLU A 136 2.56 12.17 -15.25
N GLY A 137 3.43 12.96 -15.89
CA GLY A 137 3.27 14.41 -16.12
C GLY A 137 2.19 14.79 -17.11
#